data_AF-A0A928F0Q0-F1
#
_entry.id   AF-A0A928F0Q0-F1
#
_cell.length_a   1.000
_cell.length_b   1.000
_cell.length_c   1.000
_cell.angle_alpha   90.00
_cell.angle_beta   90.00
_cell.angle_gamma   90.00
#
_symmetry.space_group_name_H-M   'P 1'
#
loop_
_entity.id
_entity.type
_entity.pdbx_description
1 polymer ?
#
loop_
_entity_poly.entity_id
_entity_poly.type
_entity_poly.pdbx_seq_one_letter_code
_entity_poly.pdbx_strand_id
1 'polypeptide(L)'
;MSNLKEIFEEYTALSRASLLAKASRNMTTALTHLRRVKQGNENELLSAIIASAIGADGALSDEELRFVEELFSASLSRDKLSSLAARFEDEKMRSAIDHMVDSLDKEGKRAICTLCLCILASDKTLLPEENAFLIRLMQ
;
A
#
# COMPACT_ATOMS: atom_id res chain seq x y z
N MET A 1 -18.71 9.09 6.27
CA MET A 1 -17.91 7.85 6.21
C MET A 1 -18.21 6.99 4.97
N SER A 2 -18.94 7.49 3.96
CA SER A 2 -19.41 6.67 2.83
C SER A 2 -18.49 6.62 1.59
N ASN A 3 -17.40 7.40 1.54
CA ASN A 3 -16.64 7.56 0.28
C ASN A 3 -15.65 6.41 0.00
N LEU A 4 -14.98 5.83 1.02
CA LEU A 4 -13.93 4.84 0.75
C LEU A 4 -14.48 3.50 0.29
N LYS A 5 -15.64 3.08 0.81
CA LYS A 5 -16.28 1.83 0.40
C LYS A 5 -16.74 1.90 -1.06
N GLU A 6 -17.36 3.00 -1.48
CA GLU A 6 -17.75 3.26 -2.88
C GLU A 6 -16.52 3.26 -3.79
N ILE A 7 -15.44 3.95 -3.38
CA ILE A 7 -14.16 3.91 -4.09
C ILE A 7 -13.62 2.49 -4.18
N PHE A 8 -13.68 1.70 -3.11
CA PHE A 8 -13.18 0.32 -3.13
C PHE A 8 -13.97 -0.56 -4.10
N GLU A 9 -15.31 -0.44 -4.10
CA GLU A 9 -16.18 -1.16 -5.03
C GLU A 9 -15.81 -0.86 -6.50
N GLU A 10 -15.50 0.40 -6.84
CA GLU A 10 -15.01 0.76 -8.18
C GLU A 10 -13.71 0.01 -8.56
N TYR A 11 -12.81 -0.23 -7.61
CA TYR A 11 -11.55 -0.91 -7.86
C TYR A 11 -11.75 -2.43 -7.97
N THR A 12 -12.63 -3.02 -7.17
CA THR A 12 -12.95 -4.46 -7.27
C THR A 12 -13.62 -4.82 -8.59
N ALA A 13 -14.25 -3.85 -9.27
CA ALA A 13 -14.82 -4.00 -10.60
C ALA A 13 -13.78 -3.99 -11.73
N LEU A 14 -12.54 -3.56 -11.46
CA LEU A 14 -11.48 -3.51 -12.46
C LEU A 14 -10.88 -4.90 -12.72
N SER A 15 -10.42 -5.11 -13.96
CA SER A 15 -9.62 -6.30 -14.29
C SER A 15 -8.26 -6.26 -13.60
N ARG A 16 -7.64 -7.43 -13.36
CA ARG A 16 -6.27 -7.52 -12.82
C ARG A 16 -5.27 -6.67 -13.63
N ALA A 17 -5.35 -6.72 -14.95
CA ALA A 17 -4.48 -5.92 -15.83
C ALA A 17 -4.68 -4.41 -15.63
N SER A 18 -5.93 -3.97 -15.45
CA SER A 18 -6.26 -2.57 -15.16
C SER A 18 -5.74 -2.15 -13.78
N LEU A 19 -5.89 -3.02 -12.77
CA LEU A 19 -5.36 -2.80 -11.42
C LEU A 19 -3.83 -2.67 -11.44
N LEU A 20 -3.13 -3.60 -12.10
CA LEU A 20 -1.67 -3.56 -12.25
C LEU A 20 -1.22 -2.29 -12.98
N ALA A 21 -1.83 -1.95 -14.12
CA ALA A 21 -1.47 -0.73 -14.85
C ALA A 21 -1.71 0.55 -14.04
N LYS A 22 -2.73 0.56 -13.17
CA LYS A 22 -3.00 1.67 -12.25
C LYS A 22 -2.01 1.68 -11.08
N ALA A 23 -1.73 0.54 -10.49
CA ALA A 23 -0.76 0.35 -9.43
C ALA A 23 0.65 0.76 -9.89
N SER A 24 1.14 0.27 -11.03
CA SER A 24 2.46 0.61 -11.56
C SER A 24 2.64 2.12 -11.78
N ARG A 25 1.64 2.80 -12.34
CA ARG A 25 1.69 4.27 -12.50
C ARG A 25 1.78 4.99 -11.16
N ASN A 26 0.94 4.60 -10.21
CA ASN A 26 0.93 5.23 -8.88
C ASN A 26 2.16 4.86 -8.06
N MET A 27 2.76 3.70 -8.28
CA MET A 27 4.05 3.32 -7.71
C MET A 27 5.15 4.26 -8.18
N THR A 28 5.24 4.56 -9.48
CA THR A 28 6.22 5.54 -10.00
C THR A 28 6.02 6.92 -9.38
N THR A 29 4.77 7.38 -9.27
CA THR A 29 4.45 8.64 -8.59
C THR A 29 4.86 8.58 -7.12
N ALA A 30 4.40 7.58 -6.36
CA ALA A 30 4.73 7.42 -4.95
C ALA A 30 6.24 7.42 -4.70
N LEU A 31 7.02 6.67 -5.48
CA LEU A 31 8.49 6.66 -5.37
C LEU A 31 9.12 8.04 -5.62
N THR A 32 8.59 8.80 -6.58
CA THR A 32 9.06 10.16 -6.87
C THR A 32 8.85 11.10 -5.67
N HIS A 33 7.71 11.00 -5.00
CA HIS A 33 7.42 11.82 -3.82
C HIS A 33 8.19 11.32 -2.59
N LEU A 34 8.29 10.00 -2.38
CA LEU A 34 9.08 9.40 -1.29
C LEU A 34 10.57 9.77 -1.39
N ARG A 35 11.12 9.85 -2.60
CA ARG A 35 12.49 10.30 -2.82
C ARG A 35 12.74 11.72 -2.31
N ARG A 36 11.74 12.60 -2.36
CA ARG A 36 11.83 13.98 -1.82
C ARG A 36 11.85 14.00 -0.30
N VAL A 37 11.21 13.02 0.35
CA VAL A 37 11.20 12.87 1.81
C VAL A 37 12.53 12.27 2.29
N LYS A 38 12.99 11.18 1.67
CA LYS A 38 14.23 10.48 2.07
C LYS A 38 14.90 9.80 0.88
N GLN A 39 15.90 10.46 0.33
CA GLN A 39 16.66 9.96 -0.82
C GLN A 39 17.41 8.65 -0.48
N GLY A 40 17.30 7.65 -1.36
CA GLY A 40 18.07 6.41 -1.29
C GLY A 40 17.37 5.26 -0.55
N ASN A 41 16.21 5.51 0.05
CA ASN A 41 15.43 4.49 0.76
C ASN A 41 13.99 4.34 0.23
N GLU A 42 13.62 5.02 -0.86
CA GLU A 42 12.23 5.12 -1.32
C GLU A 42 11.54 3.76 -1.55
N ASN A 43 12.28 2.76 -2.06
CA ASN A 43 11.74 1.42 -2.29
C ASN A 43 11.48 0.66 -0.98
N GLU A 44 12.36 0.80 0.00
CA GLU A 44 12.18 0.19 1.33
C GLU A 44 11.00 0.82 2.04
N LEU A 45 10.88 2.14 1.95
CA LEU A 45 9.77 2.89 2.50
C LEU A 45 8.45 2.49 1.86
N LEU A 46 8.40 2.41 0.54
CA LEU A 46 7.20 1.97 -0.16
C LEU A 46 6.82 0.53 0.19
N SER A 47 7.81 -0.37 0.26
CA SER A 47 7.60 -1.77 0.64
C SER A 47 7.04 -1.89 2.06
N ALA A 48 7.55 -1.07 3.00
CA ALA A 48 7.05 -1.03 4.37
C ALA A 48 5.59 -0.55 4.44
N ILE A 49 5.23 0.49 3.67
CA ILE A 49 3.86 1.00 3.60
C ILE A 49 2.92 -0.05 3.02
N ILE A 50 3.31 -0.70 1.93
CA ILE A 50 2.50 -1.75 1.30
C ILE A 50 2.30 -2.91 2.27
N ALA A 51 3.38 -3.42 2.88
CA ALA A 51 3.33 -4.51 3.85
C ALA A 51 2.45 -4.16 5.06
N SER A 52 2.42 -2.89 5.47
CA SER A 52 1.56 -2.40 6.55
C SER A 52 0.10 -2.32 6.15
N ALA A 53 -0.20 -2.06 4.87
CA ALA A 53 -1.56 -2.03 4.36
C ALA A 53 -2.17 -3.44 4.32
N ILE A 54 -1.46 -4.39 3.69
CA ILE A 54 -1.92 -5.77 3.51
C ILE A 54 -1.79 -6.64 4.77
N GLY A 55 -1.00 -6.20 5.74
CA GLY A 55 -0.82 -6.89 7.03
C GLY A 55 -1.56 -6.22 8.18
N ALA A 56 -2.41 -5.24 7.90
CA ALA A 56 -3.09 -4.44 8.94
C ALA A 56 -4.01 -5.30 9.83
N ASP A 57 -4.62 -6.32 9.24
CA ASP A 57 -5.52 -7.29 9.86
C ASP A 57 -4.77 -8.47 10.52
N GLY A 58 -3.46 -8.56 10.33
CA GLY A 58 -2.61 -9.65 10.81
C GLY A 58 -2.57 -10.90 9.91
N ALA A 59 -3.24 -10.89 8.75
CA ALA A 59 -3.27 -12.02 7.81
C ALA A 59 -2.96 -11.58 6.38
N LEU A 60 -1.94 -12.18 5.78
CA LEU A 60 -1.56 -11.87 4.39
C LEU A 60 -2.32 -12.76 3.42
N SER A 61 -3.14 -12.15 2.56
CA SER A 61 -3.83 -12.85 1.48
C SER A 61 -2.84 -13.31 0.40
N ASP A 62 -2.97 -14.57 -0.05
CA ASP A 62 -2.14 -15.12 -1.13
C ASP A 62 -2.28 -14.30 -2.43
N GLU A 63 -3.47 -13.73 -2.67
CA GLU A 63 -3.76 -12.99 -3.88
C GLU A 63 -3.10 -11.62 -3.88
N GLU A 64 -3.14 -10.91 -2.75
CA GLU A 64 -2.44 -9.64 -2.56
C GLU A 64 -0.92 -9.83 -2.65
N LEU A 65 -0.39 -10.89 -2.04
CA LEU A 65 1.03 -11.22 -2.13
C LEU A 65 1.47 -11.43 -3.57
N ARG A 66 0.73 -12.24 -4.34
CA ARG A 66 0.99 -12.43 -5.78
C ARG A 66 0.89 -11.11 -6.55
N PHE A 67 -0.10 -10.29 -6.23
CA PHE A 67 -0.28 -8.99 -6.88
C PHE A 67 0.93 -8.07 -6.63
N VAL A 68 1.44 -8.03 -5.40
CA VAL A 68 2.63 -7.23 -5.05
C VAL A 68 3.88 -7.81 -5.72
N GLU A 69 4.05 -9.14 -5.76
CA GLU A 69 5.16 -9.77 -6.47
C GLU A 69 5.17 -9.41 -7.97
N GLU A 70 4.00 -9.44 -8.63
CA GLU A 70 3.83 -9.01 -10.02
C GLU A 70 4.16 -7.52 -10.19
N LEU A 71 3.65 -6.66 -9.30
CA LEU A 71 3.87 -5.22 -9.33
C LEU A 71 5.36 -4.86 -9.23
N PHE A 72 6.10 -5.55 -8.35
CA PHE A 72 7.54 -5.35 -8.15
C PHE A 72 8.40 -6.19 -9.11
N SER A 73 7.80 -6.85 -10.11
CA SER A 73 8.53 -7.73 -11.05
C SER A 73 9.44 -8.74 -10.33
N ALA A 74 8.95 -9.31 -9.23
CA ALA A 74 9.66 -10.23 -8.33
C ALA A 74 10.88 -9.64 -7.59
N SER A 75 11.13 -8.32 -7.61
CA SER A 75 12.20 -7.72 -6.80
C SER A 75 11.92 -7.74 -5.30
N LEU A 76 10.64 -7.88 -4.93
CA LEU A 76 10.18 -7.98 -3.56
C LEU A 76 9.57 -9.37 -3.36
N SER A 77 10.27 -10.23 -2.62
CA SER A 77 9.80 -11.60 -2.35
C SER A 77 8.71 -11.62 -1.29
N ARG A 78 7.83 -12.64 -1.37
CA ARG A 78 6.88 -12.99 -0.31
C ARG A 78 7.51 -13.00 1.09
N ASP A 79 8.69 -13.57 1.26
CA ASP A 79 9.36 -13.64 2.57
C ASP A 79 9.70 -12.25 3.11
N LYS A 80 10.15 -11.35 2.24
CA LYS A 80 10.47 -9.98 2.61
C LYS A 80 9.19 -9.19 2.96
N LEU A 81 8.11 -9.38 2.21
CA LEU A 81 6.80 -8.78 2.52
C LEU A 81 6.26 -9.28 3.86
N SER A 82 6.31 -10.59 4.08
CA SER A 82 5.85 -11.22 5.32
C SER A 82 6.65 -10.71 6.52
N SER A 83 7.98 -10.60 6.37
CA SER A 83 8.84 -10.05 7.41
C SER A 83 8.54 -8.58 7.71
N LEU A 84 8.24 -7.76 6.70
CA LEU A 84 7.87 -6.36 6.89
C LEU A 84 6.49 -6.20 7.53
N ALA A 85 5.52 -7.01 7.11
CA ALA A 85 4.16 -7.01 7.66
C ALA A 85 4.16 -7.43 9.13
N ALA A 86 4.89 -8.49 9.49
CA ALA A 86 5.03 -8.92 10.89
C ALA A 86 5.65 -7.85 11.80
N ARG A 87 6.46 -6.95 11.24
CA ARG A 87 7.06 -5.83 11.97
C ARG A 87 6.12 -4.64 12.10
N PHE A 88 4.94 -4.64 11.48
CA PHE A 88 3.95 -3.57 11.66
C PHE A 88 3.42 -3.51 13.10
N GLU A 89 3.47 -4.61 13.85
CA GLU A 89 3.18 -4.58 15.29
C GLU A 89 4.20 -3.75 16.09
N ASP A 90 5.40 -3.46 15.54
CA ASP A 90 6.38 -2.58 16.15
C ASP A 90 5.93 -1.12 16.09
N GLU A 91 5.73 -0.52 17.26
CA GLU A 91 5.35 0.89 17.43
C GLU A 91 6.33 1.85 16.73
N LYS A 92 7.63 1.50 16.68
CA LYS A 92 8.64 2.32 15.99
C LYS A 92 8.42 2.32 14.48
N MET A 93 8.03 1.18 13.91
CA MET A 93 7.78 1.06 12.48
C MET A 93 6.49 1.81 12.11
N ARG A 94 5.44 1.69 12.93
CA ARG A 94 4.20 2.47 12.78
C ARG A 94 4.46 3.97 12.82
N SER A 95 5.19 4.45 13.83
CA SER A 95 5.53 5.87 13.97
C SER A 95 6.38 6.39 12.81
N ALA A 96 7.32 5.57 12.30
CA ALA A 96 8.12 5.94 11.13
C ALA A 96 7.26 6.08 9.86
N ILE A 97 6.30 5.17 9.65
CA ILE A 97 5.36 5.24 8.53
C ILE A 97 4.47 6.47 8.65
N ASP A 98 3.92 6.75 9.83
CA ASP A 98 3.08 7.92 10.07
C ASP A 98 3.83 9.22 9.78
N HIS A 99 5.04 9.38 10.34
CA HIS A 99 5.86 10.56 10.10
C HIS A 99 6.21 10.73 8.62
N MET A 100 6.43 9.63 7.89
CA MET A 100 6.68 9.68 6.46
C MET A 100 5.45 10.10 5.67
N VAL A 101 4.29 9.54 5.99
CA VAL A 101 3.02 9.88 5.35
C VAL A 101 2.72 11.35 5.57
N ASP A 102 2.92 11.87 6.78
CA ASP A 102 2.76 13.28 7.12
C ASP A 102 3.70 14.21 6.35
N SER A 103 4.86 13.68 5.93
CA SER A 103 5.85 14.44 5.14
C SER A 103 5.54 14.45 3.63
N LEU A 104 4.56 13.66 3.16
CA LEU A 104 4.16 13.63 1.77
C LEU A 104 3.14 14.73 1.46
N ASP A 105 3.28 15.32 0.26
CA ASP A 105 2.25 16.18 -0.28
C ASP A 105 0.98 15.38 -0.66
N LYS A 106 -0.08 16.13 -0.96
CA LYS A 106 -1.39 15.54 -1.29
C LYS A 106 -1.33 14.56 -2.47
N GLU A 107 -0.45 14.81 -3.44
CA GLU A 107 -0.28 13.94 -4.60
C GLU A 107 0.41 12.63 -4.23
N GLY A 108 1.48 12.68 -3.42
CA GLY A 108 2.15 11.50 -2.87
C GLY A 108 1.22 10.65 -2.02
N LYS A 109 0.46 11.27 -1.09
CA LYS A 109 -0.55 10.57 -0.27
C LYS A 109 -1.60 9.87 -1.15
N ARG A 110 -2.11 10.56 -2.17
CA ARG A 110 -3.09 10.00 -3.11
C ARG A 110 -2.52 8.84 -3.92
N ALA A 111 -1.26 8.94 -4.37
CA ALA A 111 -0.61 7.88 -5.12
C ALA A 111 -0.45 6.61 -4.27
N ILE A 112 0.00 6.76 -3.02
CA ILE A 112 0.13 5.65 -2.07
C ILE A 112 -1.24 5.04 -1.76
N CYS A 113 -2.24 5.86 -1.44
CA CYS A 113 -3.60 5.37 -1.18
C CYS A 113 -4.17 4.60 -2.38
N THR A 114 -4.00 5.13 -3.60
CA THR A 114 -4.41 4.45 -4.83
C THR A 114 -3.68 3.12 -5.01
N LEU A 115 -2.40 3.07 -4.67
CA LEU A 115 -1.60 1.85 -4.75
C LEU A 115 -2.12 0.78 -3.80
N CYS A 116 -2.34 1.13 -2.52
CA CYS A 116 -2.91 0.22 -1.52
C CYS A 116 -4.30 -0.25 -1.93
N LEU A 117 -5.17 0.64 -2.43
CA LEU A 117 -6.50 0.27 -2.94
C LEU A 117 -6.43 -0.74 -4.09
N CYS A 118 -5.47 -0.61 -5.02
CA CYS A 118 -5.31 -1.59 -6.10
C CYS A 118 -4.91 -2.97 -5.57
N ILE A 119 -4.08 -3.02 -4.52
CA ILE A 119 -3.61 -4.26 -3.91
C ILE A 119 -4.76 -4.93 -3.14
N LEU A 120 -5.41 -4.19 -2.24
CA LEU A 120 -6.53 -4.69 -1.44
C LEU A 120 -7.71 -5.12 -2.33
N ALA A 121 -7.98 -4.39 -3.42
CA ALA A 121 -9.03 -4.76 -4.35
C ALA A 121 -8.74 -6.06 -5.13
N SER A 122 -7.49 -6.56 -5.11
CA SER A 122 -7.11 -7.79 -5.82
C SER A 122 -7.78 -9.03 -5.24
N ASP A 123 -8.00 -9.07 -3.92
CA ASP A 123 -8.69 -10.17 -3.24
C ASP A 123 -10.17 -9.88 -2.94
N LYS A 124 -10.62 -8.67 -3.31
CA LYS A 124 -12.00 -8.15 -3.20
C LYS A 124 -12.52 -8.02 -1.77
N THR A 125 -11.64 -8.08 -0.79
CA THR A 125 -11.99 -7.93 0.61
C THR A 125 -11.37 -6.64 1.13
N LEU A 126 -12.13 -5.89 1.94
CA LEU A 126 -11.60 -4.75 2.67
C LEU A 126 -12.00 -4.91 4.13
N LEU A 127 -11.02 -5.26 4.94
CA LEU A 127 -11.18 -5.49 6.36
C LEU A 127 -11.17 -4.17 7.14
N PRO A 128 -11.76 -4.12 8.34
CA PRO A 128 -11.83 -2.90 9.14
C PRO A 128 -10.46 -2.25 9.40
N GLU A 129 -9.43 -3.06 9.63
CA GLU A 129 -8.06 -2.64 9.94
C GLU A 129 -7.38 -2.01 8.73
N GLU A 130 -7.54 -2.59 7.54
CA GLU A 130 -7.04 -2.07 6.27
C GLU A 130 -7.75 -0.76 5.91
N ASN A 131 -9.07 -0.71 6.10
CA ASN A 131 -9.85 0.51 5.94
C ASN A 131 -9.39 1.61 6.90
N ALA A 132 -9.11 1.28 8.17
CA ALA A 132 -8.57 2.23 9.13
C ALA A 132 -7.18 2.74 8.72
N PHE A 133 -6.32 1.86 8.18
CA PHE A 133 -5.02 2.23 7.63
C PHE A 133 -5.16 3.19 6.44
N LEU A 134 -6.04 2.89 5.49
CA LEU A 134 -6.30 3.77 4.34
C LEU A 134 -6.88 5.13 4.75
N ILE A 135 -7.78 5.17 5.73
CA ILE A 135 -8.32 6.42 6.26
C ILE A 135 -7.21 7.27 6.89
N ARG A 136 -6.30 6.65 7.65
CA ARG A 136 -5.13 7.34 8.22
C ARG A 136 -4.23 7.91 7.14
N LEU A 137 -3.97 7.17 6.05
CA LEU A 137 -3.18 7.66 4.91
C LEU A 137 -3.78 8.91 4.24
N MET A 138 -5.10 9.09 4.33
CA MET A 138 -5.83 10.19 3.69
C MET A 138 -5.97 11.45 4.56
N GLN A 139 -5.65 11.37 5.85
CA GLN A 139 -5.63 12.50 6.78
C GLN A 139 -4.34 13.32 6.60
#